data_AF-A0A1U7RN69-F1
#
_entry.id   AF-A0A1U7RN69-F1
#
_cell.length_a   1.000
_cell.length_b   1.000
_cell.length_c   1.000
_cell.angle_alpha   90.00
_cell.angle_beta   90.00
_cell.angle_gamma   90.00
#
_symmetry.space_group_name_H-M   'P 1'
#
loop_
_entity.id
_entity.type
_entity.pdbx_description
1 polymer ?
#
loop_
_entity_poly.entity_id
_entity_poly.type
_entity_poly.pdbx_seq_one_letter_code
_entity_poly.pdbx_strand_id
1 'polypeptide(L)'
;MTNYSFHCNVCHHSGNTYFLRKQANLKEMCLSALANLTWQSRTQDEHPKTMFSKDKDIIPFIDKYWECMTTRQRPGKMTWPNNIVKTMCKERDVFLVKEHPDPGSKDPEEDYPKFGLLDQDLANIGPAYDNQKQNNAVSTSGSLNGGIAAGGSGKGRGAKRKQQDGGTTGTAKKTRSDPLFSAQRLPPHGYPLEHPFNKDGYRYILAEPDPHAPDPEKLELDCWAGKPIPGDLYRACLYERVLLALHDRAPQLKISDDRLTVIGEKGYSMVRASHGVRKGAWYFEISIDEMPPDTAARLGWSQPLGNLQAPLGYDKFSYSWRSKKGTKFHQSIGKHYSSGYGQGDMLGFYISLPEDTETAKSLPDTYKDKALIKFKSYLYFEEKDFVDKAEKSLKQAPGSQITFYKNGVSQGVAFKDIFEGVYFPAISLYKGCTVSINFGPYFKYPPRDITYHPMSDMGWGAVVEHTLADVLYHVETEVDGRRSPPWEP
;
A
#
# COMPACT_ATOMS: atom_id res chain seq x y z
N MET A 1 -17.41 -9.48 14.99
CA MET A 1 -16.67 -10.40 14.08
C MET A 1 -15.46 -10.90 14.82
N THR A 2 -15.28 -12.20 15.01
CA THR A 2 -14.08 -12.76 15.69
C THR A 2 -12.96 -13.15 14.72
N ASN A 3 -13.27 -13.22 13.42
CA ASN A 3 -12.37 -13.76 12.40
C ASN A 3 -11.48 -12.67 11.78
N TYR A 4 -10.65 -12.08 12.62
CA TYR A 4 -9.63 -11.12 12.17
C TYR A 4 -8.32 -11.33 12.93
N SER A 5 -7.21 -10.97 12.30
CA SER A 5 -5.93 -10.73 12.97
C SER A 5 -5.80 -9.23 13.09
N PHE A 6 -5.78 -8.72 14.32
CA PHE A 6 -5.35 -7.36 14.56
C PHE A 6 -3.95 -7.38 15.15
N HIS A 7 -3.11 -6.49 14.65
CA HIS A 7 -1.78 -6.34 15.17
C HIS A 7 -1.50 -4.85 15.30
N CYS A 8 -1.06 -4.50 16.51
CA CYS A 8 -0.78 -3.14 16.90
C CYS A 8 0.55 -2.68 16.32
N ASN A 9 0.62 -1.42 15.88
CA ASN A 9 1.84 -0.74 15.46
C ASN A 9 2.96 -0.76 16.53
N VAL A 10 2.62 -0.83 17.81
CA VAL A 10 3.61 -0.93 18.91
C VAL A 10 4.15 -2.36 19.05
N CYS A 11 3.32 -3.37 18.80
CA CYS A 11 3.64 -4.77 19.10
C CYS A 11 4.24 -5.51 17.91
N HIS A 12 4.08 -5.00 16.69
CA HIS A 12 4.60 -5.65 15.50
C HIS A 12 5.92 -5.04 15.03
N HIS A 13 6.87 -5.89 14.64
CA HIS A 13 8.22 -5.48 14.25
C HIS A 13 8.28 -4.50 13.06
N SER A 14 7.22 -4.42 12.25
CA SER A 14 7.12 -3.48 11.14
C SER A 14 6.62 -2.08 11.52
N GLY A 15 6.24 -1.85 12.78
CA GLY A 15 5.71 -0.55 13.23
C GLY A 15 4.33 -0.17 12.65
N ASN A 16 3.68 -1.09 11.92
CA ASN A 16 2.40 -0.84 11.26
C ASN A 16 1.24 -1.50 12.01
N THR A 17 0.11 -0.80 12.10
CA THR A 17 -1.16 -1.40 12.54
C THR A 17 -1.78 -2.13 11.35
N TYR A 18 -2.13 -3.40 11.51
CA TYR A 18 -2.82 -4.14 10.45
C TYR A 18 -4.05 -4.89 10.96
N PHE A 19 -5.07 -4.87 10.11
CA PHE A 19 -6.31 -5.60 10.28
C PHE A 19 -6.50 -6.55 9.09
N LEU A 20 -6.34 -7.85 9.35
CA LEU A 20 -6.48 -8.91 8.38
C LEU A 20 -7.75 -9.70 8.68
N ARG A 21 -8.79 -9.59 7.84
CA ARG A 21 -9.93 -10.51 7.90
C ARG A 21 -9.45 -11.91 7.56
N LYS A 22 -9.74 -12.88 8.41
CA LYS A 22 -9.48 -14.30 8.18
C LYS A 22 -10.73 -14.97 7.65
N GLN A 23 -10.56 -16.01 6.83
CA GLN A 23 -11.68 -16.81 6.39
C GLN A 23 -12.25 -17.58 7.58
N ALA A 24 -13.53 -17.33 7.89
CA ALA A 24 -14.22 -18.03 8.97
C ALA A 24 -14.59 -19.45 8.56
N ASN A 25 -14.34 -20.41 9.44
CA ASN A 25 -14.91 -21.75 9.36
C ASN A 25 -16.34 -21.77 9.95
N LEU A 26 -17.07 -22.88 9.77
CA LEU A 26 -18.47 -22.97 10.20
C LEU A 26 -18.65 -22.84 11.73
N LYS A 27 -17.69 -23.34 12.53
CA LYS A 27 -17.70 -23.18 14.00
C LYS A 27 -17.66 -21.69 14.36
N GLU A 28 -16.74 -20.95 13.78
CA GLU A 28 -16.54 -19.51 14.04
C GLU A 28 -17.73 -18.67 13.57
N MET A 29 -18.38 -19.05 12.45
CA MET A 29 -19.61 -18.41 11.99
C MET A 29 -20.77 -18.65 12.97
N CYS A 30 -20.93 -19.88 13.48
CA CYS A 30 -21.96 -20.20 14.48
C CYS A 30 -21.72 -19.47 15.81
N LEU A 31 -20.47 -19.41 16.27
CA LEU A 31 -20.06 -18.65 17.46
C LEU A 31 -20.37 -17.16 17.31
N SER A 32 -19.99 -16.55 16.17
CA SER A 32 -20.29 -15.15 15.89
C SER A 32 -21.80 -14.90 15.82
N ALA A 33 -22.57 -15.78 15.19
CA ALA A 33 -24.02 -15.65 15.09
C ALA A 33 -24.68 -15.68 16.47
N LEU A 34 -24.37 -16.69 17.29
CA LEU A 34 -24.93 -16.81 18.64
C LEU A 34 -24.53 -15.65 19.55
N ALA A 35 -23.28 -15.16 19.47
CA ALA A 35 -22.84 -14.03 20.29
C ALA A 35 -23.64 -12.76 19.96
N ASN A 36 -23.89 -12.50 18.67
CA ASN A 36 -24.67 -11.34 18.24
C ASN A 36 -26.15 -11.50 18.54
N LEU A 37 -26.73 -12.69 18.36
CA LEU A 37 -28.12 -12.98 18.72
C LEU A 37 -28.34 -12.83 20.25
N THR A 38 -27.40 -13.31 21.05
CA THR A 38 -27.43 -13.15 22.52
C THR A 38 -27.35 -11.67 22.92
N TRP A 39 -26.47 -10.90 22.27
CA TRP A 39 -26.36 -9.46 22.51
C TRP A 39 -27.63 -8.71 22.12
N GLN A 40 -28.21 -9.02 20.95
CA GLN A 40 -29.45 -8.41 20.47
C GLN A 40 -30.59 -8.70 21.44
N SER A 41 -30.75 -9.96 21.85
CA SER A 41 -31.82 -10.33 22.78
C SER A 41 -31.66 -9.67 24.16
N ARG A 42 -30.42 -9.50 24.66
CA ARG A 42 -30.15 -8.78 25.92
C ARG A 42 -30.46 -7.28 25.87
N THR A 43 -30.37 -6.67 24.69
CA THR A 43 -30.48 -5.21 24.53
C THR A 43 -31.82 -4.75 23.96
N GLN A 44 -32.55 -5.63 23.28
CA GLN A 44 -33.76 -5.28 22.54
C GLN A 44 -35.01 -6.03 23.01
N ASP A 45 -34.87 -7.21 23.62
CA ASP A 45 -36.02 -7.98 24.07
C ASP A 45 -36.33 -7.69 25.54
N GLU A 46 -37.61 -7.59 25.87
CA GLU A 46 -38.09 -7.43 27.25
C GLU A 46 -37.75 -8.67 28.11
N HIS A 47 -37.63 -9.84 27.48
CA HIS A 47 -37.23 -11.11 28.09
C HIS A 47 -36.05 -11.72 27.31
N PRO A 48 -34.80 -11.51 27.76
CA PRO A 48 -33.61 -11.97 27.05
C PRO A 48 -33.54 -13.49 26.90
N LYS A 49 -33.30 -13.95 25.67
CA LYS A 49 -33.09 -15.35 25.30
C LYS A 49 -31.60 -15.70 25.33
N THR A 50 -31.30 -16.91 25.77
CA THR A 50 -29.93 -17.48 25.77
C THR A 50 -29.76 -18.64 24.79
N MET A 51 -30.86 -19.10 24.18
CA MET A 51 -30.93 -20.24 23.26
C MET A 51 -31.73 -19.85 22.02
N PHE A 52 -31.19 -20.19 20.84
CA PHE A 52 -31.69 -19.73 19.54
C PHE A 52 -31.93 -20.92 18.61
N SER A 53 -33.02 -20.90 17.87
CA SER A 53 -33.41 -21.95 16.91
C SER A 53 -32.46 -22.01 15.72
N LYS A 54 -32.08 -23.23 15.30
CA LYS A 54 -31.26 -23.42 14.09
C LYS A 54 -31.89 -22.76 12.87
N ASP A 55 -33.17 -23.05 12.64
CA ASP A 55 -33.87 -22.74 11.40
C ASP A 55 -34.52 -21.35 11.44
N LYS A 56 -34.99 -20.89 12.61
CA LYS A 56 -35.62 -19.57 12.74
C LYS A 56 -34.66 -18.42 13.05
N ASP A 57 -33.52 -18.68 13.71
CA ASP A 57 -32.62 -17.62 14.17
C ASP A 57 -31.22 -17.72 13.54
N ILE A 58 -30.54 -18.86 13.69
CA ILE A 58 -29.11 -18.99 13.34
C ILE A 58 -28.91 -18.97 11.82
N ILE A 59 -29.68 -19.76 11.07
CA ILE A 59 -29.57 -19.79 9.60
C ILE A 59 -29.88 -18.41 8.99
N PRO A 60 -31.01 -17.76 9.32
CA PRO A 60 -31.31 -16.42 8.80
C PRO A 60 -30.27 -15.37 9.18
N PHE A 61 -29.74 -15.41 10.41
CA PHE A 61 -28.66 -14.50 10.81
C PHE A 61 -27.42 -14.69 9.95
N ILE A 62 -26.99 -15.95 9.79
CA ILE A 62 -25.79 -16.26 9.02
C ILE A 62 -25.97 -15.89 7.54
N ASP A 63 -27.15 -16.11 6.98
CA ASP A 63 -27.47 -15.76 5.60
C ASP A 63 -27.49 -14.24 5.38
N LYS A 64 -28.12 -13.50 6.31
CA LYS A 64 -28.21 -12.04 6.28
C LYS A 64 -26.83 -11.37 6.36
N TYR A 65 -25.94 -11.90 7.18
CA TYR A 65 -24.61 -11.32 7.43
C TYR A 65 -23.46 -12.11 6.78
N TRP A 66 -23.75 -12.91 5.75
CA TRP A 66 -22.77 -13.80 5.11
C TRP A 66 -21.47 -13.08 4.71
N GLU A 67 -21.60 -11.94 4.03
CA GLU A 67 -20.46 -11.13 3.54
C GLU A 67 -19.64 -10.50 4.66
N CYS A 68 -20.24 -10.30 5.84
CA CYS A 68 -19.54 -9.82 7.02
C CYS A 68 -18.84 -10.95 7.78
N MET A 69 -19.38 -12.17 7.73
CA MET A 69 -18.86 -13.27 8.53
C MET A 69 -17.73 -14.05 7.86
N THR A 70 -17.70 -14.11 6.53
CA THR A 70 -16.68 -14.86 5.80
C THR A 70 -16.26 -14.16 4.51
N THR A 71 -14.99 -14.34 4.13
CA THR A 71 -14.44 -13.89 2.83
C THR A 71 -14.76 -14.85 1.69
N ARG A 72 -15.47 -15.96 1.97
CA ARG A 72 -15.85 -16.96 0.98
C ARG A 72 -16.99 -16.46 0.09
N GLN A 73 -16.78 -16.51 -1.23
CA GLN A 73 -17.85 -16.25 -2.21
C GLN A 73 -19.07 -17.15 -1.93
N ARG A 74 -20.26 -16.55 -1.97
CA ARG A 74 -21.53 -17.23 -1.67
C ARG A 74 -21.77 -18.34 -2.72
N PRO A 75 -21.83 -19.62 -2.32
CA PRO A 75 -22.07 -20.71 -3.27
C PRO A 75 -23.46 -20.60 -3.93
N GLY A 76 -23.63 -21.11 -5.15
CA GLY A 76 -24.96 -21.14 -5.81
C GLY A 76 -25.97 -22.08 -5.12
N LYS A 77 -25.50 -23.05 -4.33
CA LYS A 77 -26.34 -23.93 -3.48
C LYS A 77 -25.81 -23.90 -2.04
N MET A 78 -26.66 -23.53 -1.07
CA MET A 78 -26.31 -23.48 0.35
C MET A 78 -26.31 -24.89 0.97
N THR A 79 -25.13 -25.50 1.14
CA THR A 79 -24.98 -26.83 1.77
C THR A 79 -24.52 -26.77 3.23
N TRP A 80 -24.12 -25.59 3.72
CA TRP A 80 -23.67 -25.39 5.09
C TRP A 80 -24.76 -25.55 6.16
N PRO A 81 -26.06 -25.26 5.94
CA PRO A 81 -27.08 -25.44 6.97
C PRO A 81 -27.18 -26.88 7.50
N ASN A 82 -26.94 -27.85 6.61
CA ASN A 82 -26.96 -29.28 6.94
C ASN A 82 -25.83 -29.69 7.91
N ASN A 83 -24.78 -28.88 8.04
CA ASN A 83 -23.62 -29.18 8.88
C ASN A 83 -23.67 -28.48 10.24
N ILE A 84 -24.59 -27.54 10.48
CA ILE A 84 -24.66 -26.76 11.74
C ILE A 84 -24.82 -27.67 12.96
N VAL A 85 -25.82 -28.56 12.93
CA VAL A 85 -26.09 -29.48 14.05
C VAL A 85 -24.87 -30.32 14.35
N LYS A 86 -24.26 -30.92 13.33
CA LYS A 86 -23.04 -31.74 13.49
C LYS A 86 -21.87 -30.93 14.08
N THR A 87 -21.66 -29.69 13.61
CA THR A 87 -20.58 -28.83 14.08
C THR A 87 -20.80 -28.41 15.54
N MET A 88 -21.99 -27.95 15.90
CA MET A 88 -22.26 -27.44 17.25
C MET A 88 -22.43 -28.56 18.28
N CYS A 89 -22.94 -29.74 17.88
CA CYS A 89 -22.97 -30.92 18.75
C CYS A 89 -21.57 -31.50 19.03
N LYS A 90 -20.60 -31.29 18.13
CA LYS A 90 -19.22 -31.76 18.32
C LYS A 90 -18.42 -30.87 19.27
N GLU A 91 -18.65 -29.57 19.24
CA GLU A 91 -17.90 -28.54 19.98
C GLU A 91 -18.65 -28.14 21.27
N ARG A 92 -18.85 -29.12 22.17
CA ARG A 92 -19.61 -28.96 23.43
C ARG A 92 -18.91 -28.08 24.48
N ASP A 93 -17.63 -27.82 24.28
CA ASP A 93 -16.81 -26.87 25.02
C ASP A 93 -17.15 -25.41 24.69
N VAL A 94 -17.86 -25.16 23.58
CA VAL A 94 -18.25 -23.82 23.13
C VAL A 94 -19.77 -23.65 23.10
N PHE A 95 -20.51 -24.68 22.69
CA PHE A 95 -21.95 -24.58 22.44
C PHE A 95 -22.80 -25.42 23.41
N LEU A 96 -23.88 -24.81 23.88
CA LEU A 96 -25.02 -25.49 24.48
C LEU A 96 -25.95 -25.97 23.35
N VAL A 97 -26.44 -27.20 23.45
CA VAL A 97 -27.39 -27.76 22.48
C VAL A 97 -28.59 -28.34 23.21
N LYS A 98 -29.78 -27.98 22.73
CA LYS A 98 -31.05 -28.54 23.18
C LYS A 98 -31.80 -29.07 21.96
N GLU A 99 -31.93 -30.39 21.89
CA GLU A 99 -32.50 -31.08 20.72
C GLU A 99 -34.03 -31.17 20.77
N HIS A 100 -34.63 -31.11 21.97
CA HIS A 100 -36.08 -31.23 22.20
C HIS A 100 -36.54 -30.25 23.30
N PRO A 101 -37.83 -29.87 23.34
CA PRO A 101 -38.41 -29.13 24.45
C PRO A 101 -38.34 -29.90 25.76
N ASP A 102 -38.35 -29.16 26.89
CA ASP A 102 -38.40 -29.83 28.20
C ASP A 102 -39.78 -30.47 28.39
N PRO A 103 -39.86 -31.64 29.04
CA PRO A 103 -41.14 -32.27 29.36
C PRO A 103 -42.07 -31.31 30.11
N GLY A 104 -43.22 -30.97 29.50
CA GLY A 104 -44.20 -30.04 30.05
C GLY A 104 -44.04 -28.57 29.67
N SER A 105 -43.05 -28.21 28.85
CA SER A 105 -42.92 -26.84 28.30
C SER A 105 -43.96 -26.56 27.20
N LYS A 106 -44.33 -25.27 27.04
CA LYS A 106 -45.24 -24.81 25.98
C LYS A 106 -44.52 -24.48 24.66
N ASP A 107 -43.22 -24.77 24.58
CA ASP A 107 -42.40 -24.47 23.41
C ASP A 107 -42.75 -25.42 22.25
N PRO A 108 -42.98 -24.89 21.02
CA PRO A 108 -43.24 -25.74 19.85
C PRO A 108 -42.04 -26.64 19.50
N GLU A 109 -42.29 -27.91 19.18
CA GLU A 109 -41.25 -28.86 18.74
C GLU A 109 -40.48 -28.36 17.49
N GLU A 110 -41.17 -27.61 16.62
CA GLU A 110 -40.61 -27.02 15.40
C GLU A 110 -39.53 -25.95 15.64
N ASP A 111 -39.40 -25.43 16.86
CA ASP A 111 -38.34 -24.47 17.20
C ASP A 111 -36.99 -25.14 17.48
N TYR A 112 -36.96 -26.47 17.58
CA TYR A 112 -35.79 -27.26 17.92
C TYR A 112 -35.11 -27.85 16.67
N PRO A 113 -33.78 -28.03 16.68
CA PRO A 113 -32.87 -27.83 17.80
C PRO A 113 -32.53 -26.36 18.08
N LYS A 114 -32.39 -26.02 19.37
CA LYS A 114 -31.92 -24.72 19.86
C LYS A 114 -30.46 -24.80 20.31
N PHE A 115 -29.70 -23.74 20.07
CA PHE A 115 -28.29 -23.63 20.43
C PHE A 115 -28.02 -22.35 21.22
N GLY A 116 -27.07 -22.41 22.14
CA GLY A 116 -26.61 -21.27 22.92
C GLY A 116 -25.11 -21.31 23.14
N LEU A 117 -24.58 -20.25 23.76
CA LEU A 117 -23.16 -20.21 24.15
C LEU A 117 -22.98 -20.76 25.56
N LEU A 118 -21.93 -21.56 25.75
CA LEU A 118 -21.53 -22.02 27.07
C LEU A 118 -21.03 -20.85 27.93
N ASP A 119 -20.20 -19.98 27.35
CA ASP A 119 -19.79 -18.73 27.98
C ASP A 119 -20.83 -17.63 27.72
N GLN A 120 -21.37 -17.09 28.82
CA GLN A 120 -22.37 -16.02 28.80
C GLN A 120 -21.73 -14.63 28.85
N ASP A 121 -20.43 -14.53 29.15
CA ASP A 121 -19.69 -13.28 29.06
C ASP A 121 -19.14 -13.10 27.64
N LEU A 122 -19.82 -12.27 26.86
CA LEU A 122 -19.45 -12.00 25.48
C LEU A 122 -18.10 -11.27 25.37
N ALA A 123 -17.57 -10.68 26.44
CA ALA A 123 -16.26 -10.03 26.45
C ALA A 123 -15.10 -11.03 26.28
N ASN A 124 -15.30 -12.30 26.63
CA ASN A 124 -14.31 -13.37 26.45
C ASN A 124 -14.24 -13.87 25.00
N ILE A 125 -15.19 -13.46 24.15
CA ILE A 125 -15.27 -13.89 22.75
C ILE A 125 -14.39 -12.96 21.90
N GLY A 126 -13.11 -13.31 21.80
CA GLY A 126 -12.11 -12.59 21.02
C GLY A 126 -11.59 -13.36 19.80
N PRO A 127 -10.75 -12.71 18.96
CA PRO A 127 -10.02 -13.42 17.92
C PRO A 127 -9.03 -14.41 18.52
N ALA A 128 -8.97 -15.62 17.96
CA ALA A 128 -8.02 -16.65 18.41
C ALA A 128 -6.59 -16.31 17.97
N TYR A 129 -5.83 -15.63 18.85
CA TYR A 129 -4.41 -15.33 18.63
C TYR A 129 -3.48 -16.52 19.01
N ASP A 130 -3.95 -17.46 19.84
CA ASP A 130 -3.07 -18.42 20.52
C ASP A 130 -2.64 -19.66 19.73
N ASN A 131 -3.21 -19.93 18.55
CA ASN A 131 -2.78 -21.09 17.74
C ASN A 131 -1.44 -20.88 17.00
N GLN A 132 -0.77 -19.72 17.14
CA GLN A 132 0.54 -19.46 16.52
C GLN A 132 1.74 -19.68 17.47
N LYS A 133 1.53 -19.90 18.78
CA LYS A 133 2.64 -20.05 19.74
C LYS A 133 3.21 -21.46 19.88
N GLN A 134 2.64 -22.48 19.24
CA GLN A 134 3.07 -23.88 19.40
C GLN A 134 3.96 -24.46 18.28
N ASN A 135 4.42 -23.66 17.30
CA ASN A 135 5.33 -24.16 16.24
C ASN A 135 6.81 -23.76 16.39
N ASN A 136 7.20 -23.12 17.50
CA ASN A 136 8.59 -22.73 17.77
C ASN A 136 9.16 -23.38 19.04
N ALA A 137 8.92 -24.68 19.24
CA ALA A 137 9.69 -25.48 20.19
C ALA A 137 10.70 -26.35 19.42
N VAL A 138 11.96 -25.94 19.50
CA VAL A 138 13.13 -26.73 19.11
C VAL A 138 13.20 -27.96 20.02
N SER A 139 13.17 -29.15 19.43
CA SER A 139 13.54 -30.40 20.12
C SER A 139 14.75 -31.01 19.43
N THR A 140 15.90 -30.83 20.05
CA THR A 140 17.14 -31.58 19.84
C THR A 140 17.04 -32.98 20.45
N SER A 141 17.18 -34.05 19.66
CA SER A 141 18.00 -35.24 19.98
C SER A 141 17.79 -36.41 19.00
N GLY A 142 18.89 -36.92 18.43
CA GLY A 142 19.22 -38.36 18.49
C GLY A 142 18.86 -39.30 17.33
N SER A 143 19.91 -39.76 16.63
CA SER A 143 20.12 -41.10 16.02
C SER A 143 19.53 -41.50 14.65
N LEU A 144 20.45 -41.54 13.67
CA LEU A 144 20.96 -42.71 12.93
C LEU A 144 20.04 -43.66 12.12
N ASN A 145 20.41 -43.76 10.83
CA ASN A 145 20.47 -44.92 9.92
C ASN A 145 19.21 -45.60 9.35
N GLY A 146 19.25 -45.84 8.03
CA GLY A 146 18.50 -46.90 7.34
C GLY A 146 18.17 -46.59 5.87
N GLY A 147 18.78 -47.31 4.92
CA GLY A 147 18.76 -46.99 3.50
C GLY A 147 17.76 -47.72 2.58
N ILE A 148 17.95 -47.44 1.28
CA ILE A 148 17.70 -48.21 0.05
C ILE A 148 16.25 -48.51 -0.41
N ALA A 149 15.91 -48.03 -1.62
CA ALA A 149 15.47 -48.82 -2.81
C ALA A 149 14.25 -48.30 -3.60
N ALA A 150 14.55 -47.80 -4.82
CA ALA A 150 13.91 -47.98 -6.14
C ALA A 150 12.38 -48.14 -6.36
N GLY A 151 11.88 -47.34 -7.32
CA GLY A 151 11.12 -47.85 -8.48
C GLY A 151 9.71 -47.28 -8.73
N GLY A 152 9.45 -46.80 -9.96
CA GLY A 152 8.09 -46.85 -10.55
C GLY A 152 7.55 -45.61 -11.26
N SER A 153 7.53 -45.67 -12.59
CA SER A 153 7.03 -44.72 -13.60
C SER A 153 5.54 -44.35 -13.53
N GLY A 154 5.15 -43.15 -14.01
CA GLY A 154 3.74 -42.82 -14.27
C GLY A 154 3.49 -41.47 -14.98
N LYS A 155 3.14 -41.53 -16.26
CA LYS A 155 2.83 -40.44 -17.22
C LYS A 155 1.82 -39.40 -16.74
N GLY A 156 2.06 -38.15 -17.15
CA GLY A 156 1.12 -37.03 -17.02
C GLY A 156 -0.10 -37.08 -17.94
N ARG A 157 -1.10 -36.24 -17.62
CA ARG A 157 -2.23 -35.86 -18.49
C ARG A 157 -2.73 -34.44 -18.17
N GLY A 158 -2.43 -33.53 -19.10
CA GLY A 158 -3.41 -32.68 -19.82
C GLY A 158 -4.33 -31.75 -19.04
N ALA A 159 -4.06 -30.45 -19.17
CA ALA A 159 -5.01 -29.36 -18.93
C ALA A 159 -6.22 -29.44 -19.89
N LYS A 160 -7.43 -29.18 -19.38
CA LYS A 160 -8.63 -28.93 -20.20
C LYS A 160 -9.23 -27.58 -19.85
N ARG A 161 -9.15 -26.67 -20.83
CA ARG A 161 -9.97 -25.45 -20.96
C ARG A 161 -11.46 -25.79 -20.83
N LYS A 162 -12.22 -24.98 -20.10
CA LYS A 162 -13.67 -24.86 -20.30
C LYS A 162 -14.11 -23.41 -20.13
N GLN A 163 -14.48 -22.84 -21.27
CA GLN A 163 -15.20 -21.58 -21.46
C GLN A 163 -16.69 -21.85 -21.20
N GLN A 164 -17.44 -20.91 -20.62
CA GLN A 164 -18.90 -20.98 -20.64
C GLN A 164 -19.53 -19.58 -20.65
N ASP A 165 -20.26 -19.31 -21.73
CA ASP A 165 -21.14 -18.17 -22.00
C ASP A 165 -22.44 -18.19 -21.17
N GLY A 166 -22.97 -16.99 -20.87
CA GLY A 166 -24.32 -16.57 -21.29
C GLY A 166 -25.52 -16.60 -20.30
N GLY A 167 -25.98 -15.40 -19.90
CA GLY A 167 -27.39 -14.96 -19.61
C GLY A 167 -28.11 -15.55 -18.38
N THR A 168 -29.00 -14.87 -17.62
CA THR A 168 -29.85 -13.67 -17.83
C THR A 168 -30.45 -13.18 -16.48
N THR A 169 -30.55 -11.84 -16.33
CA THR A 169 -31.59 -10.99 -15.67
C THR A 169 -32.17 -11.28 -14.27
N GLY A 170 -32.11 -10.28 -13.38
CA GLY A 170 -33.01 -10.13 -12.22
C GLY A 170 -32.65 -8.95 -11.30
N THR A 171 -33.39 -7.85 -11.41
CA THR A 171 -33.27 -6.57 -10.68
C THR A 171 -33.67 -6.65 -9.21
N ALA A 172 -32.82 -6.15 -8.28
CA ALA A 172 -33.25 -5.59 -6.99
C ALA A 172 -32.12 -4.77 -6.31
N LYS A 173 -32.48 -3.57 -5.87
CA LYS A 173 -31.65 -2.53 -5.25
C LYS A 173 -30.71 -3.07 -4.15
N LYS A 174 -29.40 -2.88 -4.31
CA LYS A 174 -28.39 -3.11 -3.26
C LYS A 174 -27.89 -1.77 -2.69
N THR A 175 -27.98 -1.65 -1.38
CA THR A 175 -27.25 -0.69 -0.53
C THR A 175 -25.75 -0.77 -0.80
N ARG A 176 -25.12 0.39 -1.01
CA ARG A 176 -23.70 0.64 -1.30
C ARG A 176 -22.73 -0.18 -0.43
N SER A 177 -22.27 -1.31 -0.94
CA SER A 177 -20.88 -1.74 -0.75
C SER A 177 -20.16 -1.45 -2.07
N ASP A 178 -19.16 -0.58 -2.01
CA ASP A 178 -18.48 -0.04 -3.18
C ASP A 178 -17.74 -1.16 -3.95
N PRO A 179 -18.16 -1.50 -5.19
CA PRO A 179 -17.47 -2.50 -6.01
C PRO A 179 -16.09 -2.03 -6.46
N LEU A 180 -15.81 -0.71 -6.43
CA LEU A 180 -14.56 -0.10 -6.93
C LEU A 180 -13.32 -0.55 -6.14
N PHE A 181 -13.48 -0.96 -4.87
CA PHE A 181 -12.37 -1.38 -4.00
C PHE A 181 -11.97 -2.86 -4.14
N SER A 182 -12.68 -3.64 -4.97
CA SER A 182 -12.37 -5.06 -5.19
C SER A 182 -11.30 -5.30 -6.26
N ALA A 183 -11.01 -4.29 -7.10
CA ALA A 183 -9.92 -4.33 -8.07
C ALA A 183 -8.57 -4.08 -7.37
N GLN A 184 -8.02 -5.17 -6.81
CA GLN A 184 -6.62 -5.34 -6.38
C GLN A 184 -6.16 -4.50 -5.19
N ARG A 185 -6.49 -5.03 -4.02
CA ARG A 185 -5.85 -4.65 -2.76
C ARG A 185 -4.33 -4.70 -2.92
N LEU A 186 -3.69 -3.54 -2.82
CA LEU A 186 -2.24 -3.43 -2.82
C LEU A 186 -1.63 -4.30 -1.71
N PRO A 187 -0.44 -4.86 -1.93
CA PRO A 187 0.32 -5.52 -0.87
C PRO A 187 0.49 -4.64 0.38
N PRO A 188 0.76 -5.22 1.56
CA PRO A 188 0.90 -4.47 2.81
C PRO A 188 1.96 -3.34 2.79
N HIS A 189 2.96 -3.43 1.91
CA HIS A 189 3.99 -2.40 1.71
C HIS A 189 3.56 -1.27 0.77
N GLY A 190 2.29 -1.25 0.35
CA GLY A 190 1.69 -0.18 -0.45
C GLY A 190 2.40 -0.01 -1.78
N TYR A 191 2.61 -1.09 -2.54
CA TYR A 191 2.95 -1.03 -3.97
C TYR A 191 2.88 -2.44 -4.56
N PRO A 192 2.66 -2.63 -5.87
CA PRO A 192 2.81 -3.95 -6.48
C PRO A 192 4.26 -4.45 -6.41
N LEU A 193 4.47 -5.71 -5.98
CA LEU A 193 5.81 -6.34 -5.96
C LEU A 193 6.45 -6.36 -7.35
N GLU A 194 5.62 -6.61 -8.36
CA GLU A 194 6.02 -6.57 -9.76
C GLU A 194 5.36 -5.37 -10.43
N HIS A 195 6.19 -4.46 -10.89
CA HIS A 195 5.81 -3.18 -11.47
C HIS A 195 6.75 -2.84 -12.63
N PRO A 196 6.27 -2.07 -13.62
CA PRO A 196 7.16 -1.47 -14.60
C PRO A 196 8.05 -0.42 -13.90
N PHE A 197 9.35 -0.44 -14.23
CA PHE A 197 10.30 0.56 -13.75
C PHE A 197 10.36 1.75 -14.70
N ASN A 198 10.57 2.94 -14.16
CA ASN A 198 10.86 4.13 -14.96
C ASN A 198 12.20 3.92 -15.72
N LYS A 199 12.13 3.75 -17.04
CA LYS A 199 13.28 3.43 -17.89
C LYS A 199 13.01 3.79 -19.35
N ASP A 200 14.08 3.88 -20.13
CA ASP A 200 14.03 4.05 -21.60
C ASP A 200 13.21 5.27 -22.05
N GLY A 201 13.16 6.33 -21.23
CA GLY A 201 12.40 7.55 -21.49
C GLY A 201 10.90 7.42 -21.26
N TYR A 202 10.46 6.45 -20.46
CA TYR A 202 9.07 6.31 -20.03
C TYR A 202 8.98 6.26 -18.50
N ARG A 203 7.96 6.96 -17.98
CA ARG A 203 7.53 6.91 -16.58
C ARG A 203 6.20 6.18 -16.46
N TYR A 204 6.11 5.39 -15.40
CA TYR A 204 4.93 4.63 -15.06
C TYR A 204 4.43 5.04 -13.69
N ILE A 205 3.27 5.68 -13.64
CA ILE A 205 2.63 6.11 -12.39
C ILE A 205 1.51 5.11 -12.07
N LEU A 206 1.54 4.49 -10.90
CA LEU A 206 0.47 3.58 -10.47
C LEU A 206 -0.87 4.32 -10.47
N ALA A 207 -1.88 3.74 -11.10
CA ALA A 207 -3.22 4.31 -11.20
C ALA A 207 -4.20 3.54 -10.30
N GLU A 208 -5.12 4.27 -9.69
CA GLU A 208 -6.27 3.74 -8.97
C GLU A 208 -7.56 4.36 -9.52
N PRO A 209 -8.71 3.68 -9.39
CA PRO A 209 -10.00 4.27 -9.75
C PRO A 209 -10.22 5.60 -9.04
N ASP A 210 -10.66 6.61 -9.78
CA ASP A 210 -10.97 7.91 -9.20
C ASP A 210 -12.39 7.92 -8.63
N PRO A 211 -12.57 8.05 -7.30
CA PRO A 211 -13.90 8.10 -6.69
C PRO A 211 -14.72 9.33 -7.08
N HIS A 212 -14.09 10.37 -7.63
CA HIS A 212 -14.75 11.61 -8.05
C HIS A 212 -14.99 11.67 -9.56
N ALA A 213 -14.67 10.61 -10.31
CA ALA A 213 -14.95 10.57 -11.74
C ALA A 213 -16.46 10.69 -12.01
N PRO A 214 -16.89 11.41 -13.07
CA PRO A 214 -18.30 11.71 -13.33
C PRO A 214 -19.16 10.48 -13.64
N ASP A 215 -18.58 9.42 -14.20
CA ASP A 215 -19.28 8.18 -14.58
C ASP A 215 -18.59 6.95 -13.96
N PRO A 216 -18.65 6.74 -12.63
CA PRO A 216 -17.95 5.63 -11.96
C PRO A 216 -18.48 4.25 -12.39
N GLU A 217 -19.70 4.19 -12.93
CA GLU A 217 -20.33 2.98 -13.47
C GLU A 217 -19.63 2.48 -14.76
N LYS A 218 -18.90 3.33 -15.49
CA LYS A 218 -18.12 2.95 -16.69
C LYS A 218 -16.81 2.24 -16.36
N LEU A 219 -16.45 2.14 -15.07
CA LEU A 219 -15.23 1.50 -14.62
C LEU A 219 -15.28 -0.04 -14.66
N GLU A 220 -16.34 -0.66 -15.18
CA GLU A 220 -16.38 -2.12 -15.36
C GLU A 220 -15.21 -2.57 -16.26
N LEU A 221 -14.20 -3.22 -15.68
CA LEU A 221 -12.95 -3.56 -16.38
C LEU A 221 -13.11 -4.48 -17.61
N ASP A 222 -14.23 -5.20 -17.71
CA ASP A 222 -14.46 -6.20 -18.76
C ASP A 222 -14.98 -5.60 -20.08
N CYS A 223 -15.42 -4.34 -20.12
CA CYS A 223 -15.89 -3.69 -21.35
C CYS A 223 -14.79 -2.99 -22.18
N TRP A 224 -13.55 -2.96 -21.68
CA TRP A 224 -12.40 -2.30 -22.33
C TRP A 224 -11.41 -3.26 -23.02
N ALA A 225 -11.76 -4.54 -23.17
CA ALA A 225 -10.91 -5.50 -23.89
C ALA A 225 -10.68 -5.05 -25.35
N GLY A 226 -9.46 -4.61 -25.67
CA GLY A 226 -9.09 -4.13 -27.01
C GLY A 226 -9.37 -2.66 -27.29
N LYS A 227 -9.89 -1.88 -26.32
CA LYS A 227 -10.09 -0.43 -26.42
C LYS A 227 -9.12 0.32 -25.48
N PRO A 228 -8.77 1.58 -25.77
CA PRO A 228 -8.02 2.41 -24.84
C PRO A 228 -8.79 2.55 -23.52
N ILE A 229 -8.10 2.37 -22.40
CA ILE A 229 -8.68 2.56 -21.07
C ILE A 229 -8.82 4.08 -20.83
N PRO A 230 -10.00 4.58 -20.49
CA PRO A 230 -10.25 6.01 -20.30
C PRO A 230 -9.54 6.53 -19.04
N GLY A 231 -8.59 7.45 -19.20
CA GLY A 231 -7.72 7.92 -18.11
C GLY A 231 -8.38 8.90 -17.14
N ASP A 232 -9.43 9.59 -17.57
CA ASP A 232 -10.28 10.45 -16.75
C ASP A 232 -10.93 9.69 -15.58
N LEU A 233 -11.24 8.39 -15.76
CA LEU A 233 -11.83 7.55 -14.70
C LEU A 233 -10.83 7.10 -13.62
N TYR A 234 -9.54 7.41 -13.77
CA TYR A 234 -8.48 6.99 -12.87
C TYR A 234 -7.69 8.20 -12.34
N ARG A 235 -6.95 8.00 -11.27
CA ARG A 235 -6.04 9.00 -10.70
C ARG A 235 -4.74 8.35 -10.23
N ALA A 236 -3.71 9.15 -10.02
CA ALA A 236 -2.45 8.65 -9.49
C ALA A 236 -2.65 8.10 -8.07
N CYS A 237 -2.17 6.88 -7.82
CA CYS A 237 -2.21 6.25 -6.51
C CYS A 237 -1.11 6.84 -5.63
N LEU A 238 -1.53 7.66 -4.67
CA LEU A 238 -0.64 8.33 -3.72
C LEU A 238 -0.73 7.69 -2.35
N TYR A 239 0.39 7.68 -1.64
CA TYR A 239 0.46 7.16 -0.27
C TYR A 239 0.49 8.32 0.71
N GLU A 240 -0.27 8.23 1.80
CA GLU A 240 -0.29 9.23 2.87
C GLU A 240 1.07 9.36 3.59
N ARG A 241 1.99 8.42 3.36
CA ARG A 241 3.35 8.42 3.92
C ARG A 241 4.39 8.60 2.83
N VAL A 242 5.38 9.43 3.13
CA VAL A 242 6.58 9.57 2.30
C VAL A 242 7.51 8.38 2.53
N LEU A 243 7.86 7.70 1.45
CA LEU A 243 8.67 6.47 1.43
C LEU A 243 9.61 6.53 0.23
N LEU A 244 10.59 5.61 0.14
CA LEU A 244 11.32 5.40 -1.10
C LEU A 244 10.39 4.78 -2.17
N ALA A 245 10.33 5.38 -3.35
CA ALA A 245 9.45 4.95 -4.43
C ALA A 245 9.96 3.65 -5.08
N LEU A 246 9.09 2.66 -5.21
CA LEU A 246 9.47 1.36 -5.77
C LEU A 246 9.58 1.39 -7.29
N HIS A 247 8.72 2.13 -7.98
CA HIS A 247 8.78 2.33 -9.43
C HIS A 247 9.90 3.29 -9.86
N ASP A 248 10.28 4.21 -8.96
CA ASP A 248 11.19 5.32 -9.25
C ASP A 248 12.61 5.08 -8.71
N ARG A 249 13.13 3.92 -9.11
CA ARG A 249 14.47 3.44 -8.72
C ARG A 249 15.11 2.62 -9.83
N ALA A 250 16.43 2.51 -9.77
CA ALA A 250 17.14 1.52 -10.56
C ALA A 250 16.79 0.08 -10.10
N PRO A 251 16.54 -0.87 -11.01
CA PRO A 251 16.15 -2.24 -10.65
C PRO A 251 17.17 -2.98 -9.77
N GLN A 252 18.46 -2.64 -9.89
CA GLN A 252 19.55 -3.25 -9.14
C GLN A 252 19.68 -2.76 -7.68
N LEU A 253 18.96 -1.71 -7.28
CA LEU A 253 18.91 -1.32 -5.87
C LEU A 253 18.05 -2.31 -5.09
N LYS A 254 18.41 -2.55 -3.84
CA LYS A 254 17.57 -3.30 -2.91
C LYS A 254 16.98 -2.33 -1.90
N ILE A 255 15.69 -2.43 -1.65
CA ILE A 255 14.97 -1.61 -0.68
C ILE A 255 14.40 -2.54 0.37
N SER A 256 14.47 -2.15 1.64
CA SER A 256 13.86 -2.87 2.75
C SER A 256 12.33 -2.87 2.67
N ASP A 257 11.69 -3.79 3.37
CA ASP A 257 10.22 -3.93 3.35
C ASP A 257 9.49 -2.68 3.89
N ASP A 258 10.12 -1.95 4.81
CA ASP A 258 9.60 -0.67 5.34
C ASP A 258 9.82 0.51 4.39
N ARG A 259 10.58 0.31 3.30
CA ARG A 259 10.89 1.30 2.26
C ARG A 259 11.62 2.53 2.76
N LEU A 260 12.41 2.39 3.82
CA LEU A 260 13.24 3.45 4.39
C LEU A 260 14.74 3.18 4.28
N THR A 261 15.15 1.93 4.05
CA THR A 261 16.56 1.56 3.84
C THR A 261 16.79 1.15 2.39
N VAL A 262 17.92 1.56 1.83
CA VAL A 262 18.35 1.17 0.49
C VAL A 262 19.79 0.69 0.51
N ILE A 263 20.02 -0.41 -0.21
CA ILE A 263 21.30 -1.11 -0.33
C ILE A 263 21.72 -1.09 -1.80
N GLY A 264 22.94 -0.61 -2.05
CA GLY A 264 23.57 -0.66 -3.36
C GLY A 264 24.21 -2.04 -3.65
N GLU A 265 24.51 -2.32 -4.92
CA GLU A 265 25.17 -3.59 -5.30
C GLU A 265 26.35 -3.40 -6.23
N LYS A 266 26.11 -2.88 -7.44
CA LYS A 266 27.11 -2.78 -8.52
C LYS A 266 27.61 -1.34 -8.68
N GLY A 267 27.43 -0.77 -9.86
CA GLY A 267 27.74 0.62 -10.14
C GLY A 267 26.82 1.58 -9.41
N TYR A 268 26.99 2.87 -9.70
CA TYR A 268 26.08 3.89 -9.19
C TYR A 268 24.67 3.63 -9.72
N SER A 269 23.71 3.79 -8.83
CA SER A 269 22.29 3.68 -9.12
C SER A 269 21.52 4.54 -8.15
N MET A 270 20.32 4.99 -8.53
CA MET A 270 19.56 5.98 -7.78
C MET A 270 18.13 5.52 -7.49
N VAL A 271 17.61 5.98 -6.35
CA VAL A 271 16.21 5.93 -5.94
C VAL A 271 15.75 7.32 -5.50
N ARG A 272 14.49 7.66 -5.77
CA ARG A 272 13.83 8.86 -5.26
C ARG A 272 12.76 8.52 -4.21
N ALA A 273 12.43 9.49 -3.38
CA ALA A 273 11.25 9.43 -2.53
C ALA A 273 9.95 9.47 -3.36
N SER A 274 8.84 9.02 -2.77
CA SER A 274 7.52 9.02 -3.39
C SER A 274 6.91 10.41 -3.56
N HIS A 275 7.40 11.40 -2.80
CA HIS A 275 6.87 12.76 -2.79
C HIS A 275 7.97 13.76 -3.08
N GLY A 276 7.61 14.83 -3.78
CA GLY A 276 8.50 15.92 -4.15
C GLY A 276 7.94 17.27 -3.72
N VAL A 277 8.84 18.24 -3.55
CA VAL A 277 8.52 19.60 -3.08
C VAL A 277 8.68 20.59 -4.22
N ARG A 278 7.74 21.53 -4.32
CA ARG A 278 7.68 22.57 -5.38
C ARG A 278 7.96 23.99 -4.88
N LYS A 279 7.77 24.24 -3.59
CA LYS A 279 7.88 25.56 -2.94
C LYS A 279 8.14 25.40 -1.45
N GLY A 280 8.58 26.47 -0.79
CA GLY A 280 8.80 26.49 0.65
C GLY A 280 10.12 25.83 1.08
N ALA A 281 10.28 25.66 2.39
CA ALA A 281 11.50 25.17 3.01
C ALA A 281 11.29 23.78 3.62
N TRP A 282 12.13 22.81 3.26
CA TRP A 282 11.95 21.39 3.60
C TRP A 282 13.22 20.73 4.12
N TYR A 283 13.06 19.73 4.98
CA TYR A 283 14.17 19.00 5.59
C TYR A 283 13.92 17.49 5.73
N PHE A 284 14.98 16.71 5.56
CA PHE A 284 15.04 15.29 5.92
C PHE A 284 16.44 14.89 6.41
N GLU A 285 16.57 13.69 6.96
CA GLU A 285 17.86 13.12 7.38
C GLU A 285 18.15 11.79 6.67
N ILE A 286 19.43 11.45 6.50
CA ILE A 286 19.88 10.12 6.10
C ILE A 286 20.98 9.65 7.04
N SER A 287 20.83 8.44 7.58
CA SER A 287 21.90 7.73 8.29
C SER A 287 22.74 6.90 7.34
N ILE A 288 24.06 6.92 7.55
CA ILE A 288 24.98 6.01 6.86
C ILE A 288 25.16 4.76 7.71
N ASP A 289 24.44 3.69 7.38
CA ASP A 289 24.40 2.49 8.20
C ASP A 289 25.63 1.60 7.96
N GLU A 290 25.95 1.35 6.69
CA GLU A 290 27.13 0.60 6.28
C GLU A 290 27.83 1.28 5.09
N MET A 291 29.13 1.53 5.24
CA MET A 291 29.96 2.07 4.16
C MET A 291 31.32 1.34 4.11
N PRO A 292 31.35 0.10 3.60
CA PRO A 292 32.60 -0.66 3.44
C PRO A 292 33.64 0.06 2.57
N PRO A 293 34.93 -0.35 2.62
CA PRO A 293 35.94 0.14 1.69
C PRO A 293 35.49 0.03 0.23
N ASP A 294 35.94 0.97 -0.61
CA ASP A 294 35.56 1.07 -2.02
C ASP A 294 34.07 1.26 -2.33
N THR A 295 33.23 1.52 -1.33
CA THR A 295 31.88 2.01 -1.53
C THR A 295 31.84 3.54 -1.54
N ALA A 296 30.76 4.11 -2.04
CA ALA A 296 30.52 5.54 -1.98
C ALA A 296 29.01 5.82 -2.08
N ALA A 297 28.59 6.95 -1.50
CA ALA A 297 27.24 7.44 -1.62
C ALA A 297 27.24 8.85 -2.20
N ARG A 298 26.21 9.17 -2.97
CA ARG A 298 25.83 10.51 -3.38
C ARG A 298 24.39 10.77 -2.98
N LEU A 299 24.20 11.70 -2.06
CA LEU A 299 22.92 11.94 -1.41
C LEU A 299 22.47 13.37 -1.71
N GLY A 300 21.18 13.57 -1.93
CA GLY A 300 20.65 14.91 -2.18
C GLY A 300 19.26 14.94 -2.80
N TRP A 301 19.10 15.73 -3.86
CA TRP A 301 17.82 16.06 -4.48
C TRP A 301 17.89 15.82 -5.97
N SER A 302 16.79 15.35 -6.52
CA SER A 302 16.63 15.08 -7.94
C SER A 302 15.26 15.54 -8.40
N GLN A 303 15.19 16.19 -9.56
CA GLN A 303 13.93 16.37 -10.28
C GLN A 303 13.53 15.04 -10.98
N PRO A 304 12.28 14.89 -11.46
CA PRO A 304 11.78 13.62 -12.03
C PRO A 304 12.65 13.03 -13.14
N LEU A 305 13.23 13.89 -13.99
CA LEU A 305 14.00 13.49 -15.16
C LEU A 305 15.46 13.12 -14.86
N GLY A 306 15.85 13.11 -13.58
CA GLY A 306 17.18 12.63 -13.19
C GLY A 306 17.37 11.16 -13.56
N ASN A 307 18.51 10.80 -14.15
CA ASN A 307 18.75 9.44 -14.63
C ASN A 307 18.98 8.45 -13.49
N LEU A 308 18.05 7.52 -13.28
CA LEU A 308 18.09 6.52 -12.20
C LEU A 308 19.28 5.55 -12.29
N GLN A 309 19.84 5.35 -13.49
CA GLN A 309 21.02 4.49 -13.71
C GLN A 309 22.35 5.24 -13.53
N ALA A 310 22.30 6.55 -13.29
CA ALA A 310 23.48 7.40 -13.12
C ALA A 310 23.69 7.79 -11.65
N PRO A 311 24.91 8.20 -11.26
CA PRO A 311 25.12 8.80 -9.95
C PRO A 311 24.36 10.12 -9.82
N LEU A 312 23.73 10.35 -8.66
CA LEU A 312 23.07 11.62 -8.37
C LEU A 312 24.04 12.80 -8.58
N GLY A 313 23.59 13.84 -9.28
CA GLY A 313 24.41 14.98 -9.72
C GLY A 313 25.14 14.75 -11.05
N TYR A 314 24.79 13.71 -11.82
CA TYR A 314 25.32 13.44 -13.16
C TYR A 314 24.77 14.43 -14.20
N ASP A 315 23.47 14.68 -14.15
CA ASP A 315 22.71 15.52 -15.08
C ASP A 315 22.44 16.93 -14.51
N LYS A 316 21.67 17.73 -15.25
CA LYS A 316 21.21 19.06 -14.84
C LYS A 316 20.05 19.02 -13.84
N PHE A 317 19.40 17.86 -13.69
CA PHE A 317 18.19 17.70 -12.89
C PHE A 317 18.48 17.34 -11.43
N SER A 318 19.75 17.09 -11.09
CA SER A 318 20.13 16.61 -9.77
C SER A 318 21.29 17.35 -9.12
N TYR A 319 21.28 17.38 -7.79
CA TYR A 319 22.24 18.05 -6.94
C TYR A 319 22.59 17.12 -5.78
N SER A 320 23.88 16.85 -5.58
CA SER A 320 24.29 15.86 -4.57
C SER A 320 25.51 16.25 -3.77
N TRP A 321 25.66 15.55 -2.65
CA TRP A 321 26.83 15.52 -1.80
C TRP A 321 27.45 14.14 -1.87
N ARG A 322 28.75 14.06 -2.15
CA ARG A 322 29.48 12.78 -2.22
C ARG A 322 30.20 12.49 -0.91
N SER A 323 30.07 11.26 -0.43
CA SER A 323 30.73 10.78 0.80
C SER A 323 32.24 10.97 0.79
N LYS A 324 32.88 10.52 -0.30
CA LYS A 324 34.32 10.70 -0.50
C LYS A 324 34.68 12.19 -0.69
N LYS A 325 35.48 12.70 0.23
CA LYS A 325 36.04 14.07 0.24
C LYS A 325 35.02 15.22 0.36
N GLY A 326 33.75 14.92 0.68
CA GLY A 326 32.73 15.94 0.96
C GLY A 326 32.48 16.90 -0.20
N THR A 327 32.52 16.40 -1.44
CA THR A 327 32.38 17.22 -2.64
C THR A 327 30.92 17.31 -3.07
N LYS A 328 30.45 18.50 -3.44
CA LYS A 328 29.15 18.70 -4.05
C LYS A 328 29.20 18.47 -5.56
N PHE A 329 28.20 17.79 -6.12
CA PHE A 329 28.12 17.36 -7.51
C PHE A 329 26.84 17.85 -8.18
N HIS A 330 27.00 18.39 -9.39
CA HIS A 330 25.93 18.79 -10.30
C HIS A 330 26.49 18.80 -11.72
N GLN A 331 25.75 18.32 -12.73
CA GLN A 331 26.23 18.19 -14.11
C GLN A 331 27.56 17.45 -14.23
N SER A 332 27.75 16.40 -13.42
CA SER A 332 29.00 15.62 -13.30
C SER A 332 30.22 16.42 -12.80
N ILE A 333 30.06 17.68 -12.42
CA ILE A 333 31.13 18.54 -11.94
C ILE A 333 31.16 18.49 -10.40
N GLY A 334 32.26 17.94 -9.87
CA GLY A 334 32.52 17.90 -8.43
C GLY A 334 33.29 19.12 -7.96
N LYS A 335 32.77 19.84 -6.96
CA LYS A 335 33.47 20.95 -6.29
C LYS A 335 33.67 20.60 -4.81
N HIS A 336 34.81 20.98 -4.25
CA HIS A 336 35.01 20.85 -2.81
C HIS A 336 33.98 21.71 -2.07
N TYR A 337 33.47 21.19 -0.97
CA TYR A 337 32.37 21.82 -0.23
C TYR A 337 32.53 21.62 1.27
N SER A 338 32.86 20.39 1.71
CA SER A 338 33.02 20.07 3.12
C SER A 338 34.06 18.97 3.32
N SER A 339 34.26 18.58 4.59
CA SER A 339 34.87 17.29 4.91
C SER A 339 33.99 16.12 4.43
N GLY A 340 34.61 14.95 4.20
CA GLY A 340 33.88 13.74 3.87
C GLY A 340 33.00 13.25 5.02
N TYR A 341 32.03 12.40 4.67
CA TYR A 341 31.19 11.69 5.64
C TYR A 341 31.32 10.18 5.42
N GLY A 342 31.00 9.41 6.46
CA GLY A 342 31.18 7.97 6.48
C GLY A 342 30.17 7.26 7.36
N GLN A 343 30.43 5.98 7.62
CA GLN A 343 29.58 5.14 8.44
C GLN A 343 29.34 5.75 9.84
N GLY A 344 28.08 5.71 10.28
CA GLY A 344 27.63 6.26 11.56
C GLY A 344 27.26 7.75 11.54
N ASP A 345 27.60 8.49 10.47
CA ASP A 345 27.18 9.88 10.33
C ASP A 345 25.67 9.97 10.07
N MET A 346 25.03 10.98 10.67
CA MET A 346 23.66 11.40 10.37
C MET A 346 23.71 12.71 9.58
N LEU A 347 23.20 12.68 8.36
CA LEU A 347 23.30 13.79 7.42
C LEU A 347 21.94 14.45 7.26
N GLY A 348 21.90 15.76 7.47
CA GLY A 348 20.71 16.57 7.30
C GLY A 348 20.68 17.26 5.95
N PHE A 349 19.49 17.40 5.40
CA PHE A 349 19.29 17.79 4.03
C PHE A 349 18.20 18.85 3.95
N TYR A 350 18.60 20.11 3.72
CA TYR A 350 17.69 21.26 3.63
C TYR A 350 17.60 21.79 2.20
N ILE A 351 16.38 22.11 1.77
CA ILE A 351 16.11 22.83 0.52
C ILE A 351 15.12 23.97 0.80
N SER A 352 15.35 25.13 0.17
CA SER A 352 14.44 26.26 0.17
C SER A 352 14.12 26.64 -1.27
N LEU A 353 12.83 26.69 -1.58
CA LEU A 353 12.29 26.97 -2.91
C LEU A 353 11.36 28.20 -2.85
N PRO A 354 11.48 29.15 -3.79
CA PRO A 354 10.61 30.33 -3.83
C PRO A 354 9.15 29.98 -4.15
N GLU A 355 8.22 30.74 -3.58
CA GLU A 355 6.77 30.55 -3.78
C GLU A 355 6.23 31.21 -5.05
N ASP A 356 6.97 32.17 -5.61
CA ASP A 356 6.50 32.98 -6.74
C ASP A 356 6.76 32.36 -8.13
N THR A 357 7.32 31.15 -8.19
CA THR A 357 7.60 30.45 -9.45
C THR A 357 6.33 29.86 -10.09
N GLU A 358 6.39 29.60 -11.39
CA GLU A 358 5.29 28.95 -12.12
C GLU A 358 5.03 27.54 -11.58
N THR A 359 6.11 26.83 -11.23
CA THR A 359 6.03 25.50 -10.61
C THR A 359 5.41 25.53 -9.20
N ALA A 360 5.66 26.59 -8.43
CA ALA A 360 5.08 26.76 -7.10
C ALA A 360 3.58 27.12 -7.13
N LYS A 361 3.14 27.83 -8.18
CA LYS A 361 1.76 28.28 -8.41
C LYS A 361 0.89 27.23 -9.10
N SER A 362 1.50 26.30 -9.83
CA SER A 362 0.78 25.22 -10.52
C SER A 362 0.44 24.07 -9.59
N LEU A 363 -0.75 23.49 -9.81
CA LEU A 363 -1.16 22.21 -9.24
C LEU A 363 -0.39 21.06 -9.90
N PRO A 364 -0.28 19.90 -9.23
CA PRO A 364 0.36 18.73 -9.82
C PRO A 364 -0.41 18.20 -11.05
N ASP A 365 0.31 17.50 -11.94
CA ASP A 365 -0.28 16.81 -13.08
C ASP A 365 -1.21 15.69 -12.59
N THR A 366 -2.39 15.58 -13.21
CA THR A 366 -3.40 14.57 -12.91
C THR A 366 -3.17 13.28 -13.69
N TYR A 367 -2.39 13.34 -14.77
CA TYR A 367 -2.14 12.25 -15.72
C TYR A 367 -3.40 11.70 -16.42
N LYS A 368 -4.57 12.31 -16.20
CA LYS A 368 -5.86 11.84 -16.73
C LYS A 368 -5.96 11.87 -18.25
N ASP A 369 -5.13 12.69 -18.90
CA ASP A 369 -4.96 12.78 -20.34
C ASP A 369 -3.96 11.76 -20.92
N LYS A 370 -3.27 10.99 -20.05
CA LYS A 370 -2.23 10.03 -20.45
C LYS A 370 -2.82 8.64 -20.67
N ALA A 371 -2.10 7.83 -21.45
CA ALA A 371 -2.50 6.46 -21.72
C ALA A 371 -2.38 5.60 -20.46
N LEU A 372 -3.38 4.77 -20.19
CA LEU A 372 -3.27 3.72 -19.18
C LEU A 372 -2.84 2.41 -19.83
N ILE A 373 -1.88 1.76 -19.17
CA ILE A 373 -1.47 0.41 -19.50
C ILE A 373 -1.81 -0.54 -18.36
N LYS A 374 -2.19 -1.77 -18.71
CA LYS A 374 -2.37 -2.85 -17.74
C LYS A 374 -1.10 -3.67 -17.65
N PHE A 375 -0.44 -3.63 -16.50
CA PHE A 375 0.70 -4.50 -16.20
C PHE A 375 0.32 -5.51 -15.13
N LYS A 376 0.21 -6.77 -15.56
CA LYS A 376 -0.36 -7.87 -14.77
C LYS A 376 -1.78 -7.54 -14.31
N SER A 377 -1.91 -7.30 -13.03
CA SER A 377 -3.14 -6.99 -12.35
C SER A 377 -3.37 -5.47 -12.43
N TYR A 378 -2.35 -4.65 -12.20
CA TYR A 378 -2.49 -3.22 -11.91
C TYR A 378 -2.47 -2.35 -13.17
N LEU A 379 -3.04 -1.15 -13.03
CA LEU A 379 -3.04 -0.11 -14.06
C LEU A 379 -2.00 0.96 -13.76
N TYR A 380 -1.39 1.51 -14.81
CA TYR A 380 -0.39 2.55 -14.71
C TYR A 380 -0.62 3.59 -15.79
N PHE A 381 -0.50 4.87 -15.45
CA PHE A 381 -0.32 5.92 -16.45
C PHE A 381 1.08 5.79 -17.05
N GLU A 382 1.15 5.83 -18.38
CA GLU A 382 2.39 5.87 -19.13
C GLU A 382 2.64 7.29 -19.65
N GLU A 383 3.78 7.86 -19.28
CA GLU A 383 4.21 9.17 -19.73
C GLU A 383 5.57 9.06 -20.42
N LYS A 384 5.72 9.69 -21.58
CA LYS A 384 6.99 9.76 -22.29
C LYS A 384 7.82 10.95 -21.79
N ASP A 385 9.06 10.68 -21.41
CA ASP A 385 10.02 11.69 -21.01
C ASP A 385 10.63 12.38 -22.23
N PHE A 386 10.60 13.71 -22.22
CA PHE A 386 11.23 14.55 -23.22
C PHE A 386 12.43 15.29 -22.62
N VAL A 387 13.46 14.52 -22.23
CA VAL A 387 14.64 15.03 -21.49
C VAL A 387 15.30 16.21 -22.22
N ASP A 388 15.56 16.10 -23.52
CA ASP A 388 16.18 17.17 -24.31
C ASP A 388 15.37 18.47 -24.33
N LYS A 389 14.03 18.34 -24.36
CA LYS A 389 13.12 19.50 -24.32
C LYS A 389 13.13 20.12 -22.94
N ALA A 390 13.08 19.28 -21.90
CA ALA A 390 13.09 19.73 -20.51
C ALA A 390 14.40 20.46 -20.17
N GLU A 391 15.56 19.95 -20.61
CA GLU A 391 16.86 20.59 -20.40
C GLU A 391 16.93 21.99 -21.01
N LYS A 392 16.34 22.18 -22.20
CA LYS A 392 16.29 23.49 -22.88
C LYS A 392 15.34 24.47 -22.20
N SER A 393 14.35 23.98 -21.48
CA SER A 393 13.38 24.80 -20.74
C SER A 393 13.79 25.12 -19.29
N LEU A 394 14.92 24.59 -18.81
CA LEU A 394 15.39 24.84 -17.43
C LEU A 394 15.66 26.33 -17.21
N LYS A 395 15.01 26.88 -16.19
CA LYS A 395 15.19 28.26 -15.72
C LYS A 395 15.67 28.21 -14.29
N GLN A 396 16.61 29.08 -13.92
CA GLN A 396 16.99 29.21 -12.52
C GLN A 396 15.83 29.81 -11.72
N ALA A 397 15.67 29.40 -10.47
CA ALA A 397 14.73 29.96 -9.52
C ALA A 397 15.53 30.82 -8.52
N PRO A 398 15.61 32.16 -8.72
CA PRO A 398 16.40 33.02 -7.85
C PRO A 398 15.94 32.94 -6.40
N GLY A 399 16.89 32.93 -5.46
CA GLY A 399 16.61 32.81 -4.03
C GLY A 399 16.37 31.39 -3.54
N SER A 400 16.36 30.40 -4.43
CA SER A 400 16.41 28.99 -4.04
C SER A 400 17.80 28.60 -3.52
N GLN A 401 17.85 27.67 -2.57
CA GLN A 401 19.13 27.15 -2.06
C GLN A 401 19.02 25.74 -1.48
N ILE A 402 20.16 25.06 -1.44
CA ILE A 402 20.34 23.74 -0.82
C ILE A 402 21.48 23.81 0.20
N THR A 403 21.25 23.30 1.40
CA THR A 403 22.22 23.27 2.52
C THR A 403 22.31 21.86 3.08
N PHE A 404 23.53 21.38 3.34
CA PHE A 404 23.77 20.08 3.97
C PHE A 404 24.24 20.24 5.41
N TYR A 405 23.88 19.29 6.26
CA TYR A 405 24.23 19.23 7.66
C TYR A 405 24.93 17.90 7.95
N LYS A 406 25.94 17.93 8.82
CA LYS A 406 26.62 16.75 9.33
C LYS A 406 26.45 16.70 10.84
N ASN A 407 25.74 15.69 11.34
CA ASN A 407 25.46 15.51 12.76
C ASN A 407 24.89 16.79 13.42
N GLY A 408 23.95 17.45 12.73
CA GLY A 408 23.33 18.71 13.16
C GLY A 408 24.11 19.98 12.84
N VAL A 409 25.36 19.89 12.37
CA VAL A 409 26.20 21.06 12.06
C VAL A 409 26.09 21.39 10.58
N SER A 410 25.65 22.61 10.26
CA SER A 410 25.59 23.12 8.89
C SER A 410 26.98 23.08 8.23
N GLN A 411 27.04 22.57 7.01
CA GLN A 411 28.23 22.58 6.15
C GLN A 411 28.26 23.79 5.19
N GLY A 412 27.36 24.75 5.40
CA GLY A 412 27.20 25.95 4.56
C GLY A 412 26.32 25.70 3.33
N VAL A 413 26.07 26.73 2.52
CA VAL A 413 25.20 26.59 1.35
C VAL A 413 25.91 25.80 0.24
N ALA A 414 25.32 24.68 -0.17
CA ALA A 414 25.86 23.83 -1.23
C ALA A 414 25.55 24.41 -2.61
N PHE A 415 24.30 24.77 -2.86
CA PHE A 415 23.85 25.31 -4.14
C PHE A 415 22.92 26.51 -3.93
N LYS A 416 23.01 27.49 -4.81
CA LYS A 416 22.15 28.68 -4.88
C LYS A 416 21.57 28.78 -6.28
N ASP A 417 20.40 29.37 -6.38
CA ASP A 417 19.71 29.65 -7.65
C ASP A 417 19.62 28.37 -8.50
N ILE A 418 19.17 27.29 -7.86
CA ILE A 418 18.94 26.00 -8.52
C ILE A 418 17.82 26.13 -9.56
N PHE A 419 17.75 25.18 -10.49
CA PHE A 419 16.70 25.19 -11.49
C PHE A 419 15.30 25.05 -10.89
N GLU A 420 14.34 25.76 -11.44
CA GLU A 420 12.92 25.61 -11.12
C GLU A 420 12.46 24.17 -11.42
N GLY A 421 11.62 23.62 -10.56
CA GLY A 421 11.07 22.28 -10.72
C GLY A 421 10.64 21.65 -9.41
N VAL A 422 10.05 20.46 -9.51
CA VAL A 422 9.70 19.64 -8.34
C VAL A 422 10.92 18.81 -7.93
N TYR A 423 11.28 18.84 -6.66
CA TYR A 423 12.46 18.15 -6.14
C TYR A 423 12.10 17.03 -5.17
N PHE A 424 12.72 15.87 -5.37
CA PHE A 424 12.54 14.68 -4.56
C PHE A 424 13.82 14.39 -3.77
N PRO A 425 13.74 14.06 -2.48
CA PRO A 425 14.85 13.41 -1.78
C PRO A 425 15.34 12.20 -2.59
N ALA A 426 16.65 12.14 -2.82
CA ALA A 426 17.24 11.18 -3.73
C ALA A 426 18.54 10.61 -3.16
N ILE A 427 18.72 9.31 -3.38
CA ILE A 427 19.84 8.54 -2.86
C ILE A 427 20.48 7.81 -4.03
N SER A 428 21.79 7.95 -4.18
CA SER A 428 22.56 7.17 -5.12
C SER A 428 23.74 6.46 -4.47
N LEU A 429 23.82 5.15 -4.68
CA LEU A 429 24.76 4.26 -4.00
C LEU A 429 25.67 3.55 -4.99
N TYR A 430 26.93 3.42 -4.61
CA TYR A 430 27.95 2.67 -5.32
C TYR A 430 28.41 1.48 -4.48
N LYS A 431 28.30 0.28 -5.06
CA LYS A 431 28.55 -1.01 -4.40
C LYS A 431 27.67 -1.20 -3.15
N GLY A 432 28.04 -2.13 -2.27
CA GLY A 432 27.32 -2.50 -1.03
C GLY A 432 27.27 -1.43 0.07
N CYS A 433 26.98 -0.17 -0.27
CA CYS A 433 26.66 0.85 0.71
C CYS A 433 25.19 0.69 1.15
N THR A 434 24.92 0.87 2.43
CA THR A 434 23.58 0.83 3.02
C THR A 434 23.30 2.15 3.72
N VAL A 435 22.17 2.76 3.41
CA VAL A 435 21.72 4.01 4.05
C VAL A 435 20.23 3.95 4.35
N SER A 436 19.82 4.63 5.42
CA SER A 436 18.42 4.75 5.81
C SER A 436 17.98 6.21 5.83
N ILE A 437 16.81 6.49 5.25
CA ILE A 437 16.24 7.84 5.19
C ILE A 437 15.20 8.03 6.28
N ASN A 438 15.21 9.21 6.90
CA ASN A 438 14.24 9.68 7.87
C ASN A 438 13.59 10.97 7.33
N PHE A 439 12.32 10.87 6.93
CA PHE A 439 11.55 12.01 6.40
C PHE A 439 11.02 12.94 7.51
N GLY A 440 11.18 12.58 8.79
CA GLY A 440 10.62 13.31 9.93
C GLY A 440 9.28 12.73 10.42
N PRO A 441 8.61 13.43 11.35
CA PRO A 441 9.00 14.73 11.93
C PRO A 441 10.08 14.61 13.03
N TYR A 442 10.37 13.41 13.51
CA TYR A 442 11.32 13.17 14.59
C TYR A 442 12.72 12.94 14.05
N PHE A 443 13.53 14.00 14.08
CA PHE A 443 14.92 13.99 13.63
C PHE A 443 15.88 13.71 14.78
N LYS A 444 17.04 13.12 14.47
CA LYS A 444 18.11 12.93 15.45
C LYS A 444 18.82 14.25 15.74
N TYR A 445 19.03 15.07 14.71
CA TYR A 445 19.68 16.37 14.83
C TYR A 445 18.90 17.45 14.06
N PRO A 446 17.70 17.85 14.55
CA PRO A 446 16.91 18.88 13.89
C PRO A 446 17.66 20.23 13.85
N PRO A 447 17.69 20.93 12.70
CA PRO A 447 18.19 22.29 12.60
C PRO A 447 17.42 23.23 13.54
N ARG A 448 18.12 24.10 14.27
CA ARG A 448 17.50 25.07 15.20
C ARG A 448 17.56 26.51 14.72
N ASP A 449 18.35 26.76 13.70
CA ASP A 449 18.70 28.05 13.12
C ASP A 449 17.81 28.44 11.93
N ILE A 450 16.98 27.53 11.44
CA ILE A 450 16.17 27.69 10.24
C ILE A 450 14.75 27.19 10.44
N THR A 451 13.81 27.78 9.70
CA THR A 451 12.43 27.30 9.59
C THR A 451 12.32 26.31 8.44
N TYR A 452 11.62 25.20 8.68
CA TYR A 452 11.42 24.15 7.69
C TYR A 452 10.19 23.30 8.01
N HIS A 453 9.68 22.60 6.99
CA HIS A 453 8.74 21.49 7.12
C HIS A 453 9.47 20.15 7.00
N PRO A 454 9.18 19.14 7.84
CA PRO A 454 9.67 17.79 7.60
C PRO A 454 9.09 17.25 6.29
N MET A 455 9.89 16.47 5.55
CA MET A 455 9.41 15.81 4.34
C MET A 455 8.18 14.94 4.57
N SER A 456 7.97 14.41 5.78
CA SER A 456 6.77 13.63 6.14
C SER A 456 5.46 14.38 5.91
N ASP A 457 5.46 15.72 6.03
CA ASP A 457 4.25 16.54 5.87
C ASP A 457 3.75 16.55 4.41
N MET A 458 4.64 16.30 3.44
CA MET A 458 4.25 16.17 2.03
C MET A 458 3.32 14.99 1.74
N GLY A 459 3.25 13.99 2.63
CA GLY A 459 2.36 12.85 2.43
C GLY A 459 0.90 13.29 2.30
N TRP A 460 0.39 14.00 3.31
CA TRP A 460 -0.96 14.57 3.26
C TRP A 460 -1.08 15.75 2.30
N GLY A 461 -0.04 16.60 2.23
CA GLY A 461 -0.03 17.76 1.33
C GLY A 461 -0.25 17.36 -0.13
N ALA A 462 0.46 16.35 -0.61
CA ALA A 462 0.31 15.86 -1.98
C ALA A 462 -1.05 15.21 -2.23
N VAL A 463 -1.58 14.43 -1.29
CA VAL A 463 -2.93 13.84 -1.42
C VAL A 463 -3.98 14.94 -1.62
N VAL A 464 -3.90 16.01 -0.84
CA VAL A 464 -4.81 17.16 -0.96
C VAL A 464 -4.62 17.87 -2.31
N GLU A 465 -3.38 18.22 -2.68
CA GLU A 465 -3.10 18.93 -3.93
C GLU A 465 -3.51 18.12 -5.18
N HIS A 466 -3.22 16.82 -5.20
CA HIS A 466 -3.62 15.95 -6.32
C HIS A 466 -5.12 15.74 -6.37
N THR A 467 -5.79 15.57 -5.23
CA THR A 467 -7.26 15.48 -5.21
C THR A 467 -7.90 16.75 -5.74
N LEU A 468 -7.38 17.93 -5.36
CA LEU A 468 -7.82 19.21 -5.91
C LEU A 468 -7.58 19.31 -7.41
N ALA A 469 -6.41 18.89 -7.89
CA ALA A 469 -6.08 18.88 -9.31
C ALA A 469 -7.04 17.96 -10.09
N ASP A 470 -7.33 16.77 -9.57
CA ASP A 470 -8.25 15.81 -10.18
C ASP A 470 -9.68 16.37 -10.27
N VAL A 471 -10.17 17.00 -9.19
CA VAL A 471 -11.50 17.63 -9.17
C VAL A 471 -11.58 18.78 -10.17
N LEU A 472 -10.56 19.64 -10.21
CA LEU A 472 -10.52 20.76 -11.16
C LEU A 472 -10.49 20.28 -12.60
N TYR A 473 -9.74 19.22 -12.90
CA TYR A 473 -9.73 18.61 -14.22
C TYR A 473 -11.13 18.20 -14.69
N HIS A 474 -11.92 17.58 -13.81
CA HIS A 474 -13.30 17.19 -14.13
C HIS A 474 -14.20 18.40 -14.36
N VAL A 475 -14.09 19.44 -13.53
CA VAL A 475 -14.87 20.67 -13.68
C VAL A 475 -14.54 21.38 -14.99
N GLU A 476 -13.26 21.54 -15.31
CA GLU A 476 -12.81 22.18 -16.57
C GLU A 476 -13.30 21.40 -17.79
N THR A 477 -13.20 20.07 -17.76
CA THR A 477 -13.62 19.19 -18.86
C THR A 477 -15.14 19.19 -19.06
N GLU A 478 -15.91 19.29 -17.96
CA GLU A 478 -17.37 19.40 -18.00
C GLU A 478 -17.83 20.75 -18.58
N VAL A 479 -17.17 21.85 -18.18
CA VAL A 479 -17.49 23.22 -18.62
C VAL A 479 -17.11 23.47 -20.08
N ASP A 480 -15.96 22.96 -20.53
CA ASP A 480 -15.49 23.13 -21.92
C ASP A 480 -16.22 22.21 -22.92
N GLY A 481 -17.15 21.37 -22.47
CA GLY A 481 -17.91 20.46 -23.34
C GLY A 481 -17.05 19.37 -24.00
N ARG A 482 -15.80 19.18 -23.55
CA ARG A 482 -14.92 18.08 -23.95
C ARG A 482 -15.34 16.79 -23.23
N ARG A 483 -16.60 16.38 -23.41
CA ARG A 483 -16.97 15.01 -23.11
C ARG A 483 -16.09 14.09 -23.96
N SER A 484 -15.42 13.13 -23.33
CA SER A 484 -14.85 11.96 -23.99
C SER A 484 -15.82 11.52 -25.10
N PRO A 485 -15.35 11.33 -26.35
CA PRO A 485 -16.24 11.14 -27.48
C PRO A 485 -17.29 10.07 -27.13
N PRO A 486 -18.57 10.30 -27.45
CA PRO A 486 -19.60 9.31 -27.17
C PRO A 486 -19.14 7.99 -27.75
N TRP A 487 -19.06 6.98 -26.90
CA TRP A 487 -18.79 5.63 -27.35
C TRP A 487 -20.00 5.21 -28.20
N GLU A 488 -19.87 5.31 -29.52
CA GLU A 488 -20.84 4.71 -30.44
C GLU A 488 -20.67 3.17 -30.42
N PRO A 489 -21.79 2.43 -30.40
CA PRO A 489 -21.86 1.01 -30.08
C PRO A 489 -21.05 0.08 -31.01
#